data_AF-A0A6A2JM48-F1
#
_entry.id   AF-A0A6A2JM48-F1
#
_cell.length_a   1.000
_cell.length_b   1.000
_cell.length_c   1.000
_cell.angle_alpha   90.00
_cell.angle_beta   90.00
_cell.angle_gamma   90.00
#
_symmetry.space_group_name_H-M   'P 1'
#
loop_
_entity.id
_entity.type
_entity.pdbx_description
1 polymer ?
#
loop_
_entity_poly.entity_id
_entity_poly.type
_entity_poly.pdbx_seq_one_letter_code
_entity_poly.pdbx_strand_id
1 'polypeptide(L)'
;MKLNTVILLTYSLAMIGCASSLKGKSMYPDSSITYRNGYILNKKGEIIGNYANGHIFDKGRNIKGFYSNGFIYDKNHNIIGNYNNGFVTFKEK
;
A
#
# COMPACT_ATOMS: atom_id res chain seq x y z
N MET A 1 21.58 50.79 16.11
CA MET A 1 21.97 49.56 15.39
C MET A 1 21.54 48.33 16.18
N LYS A 2 20.34 47.78 15.93
CA LYS A 2 19.93 46.41 16.31
C LYS A 2 18.84 45.97 15.33
N LEU A 3 19.22 45.72 14.08
CA LEU A 3 18.33 45.28 13.00
C LEU A 3 18.32 43.74 12.82
N ASN A 4 18.81 42.99 13.81
CA ASN A 4 19.14 41.56 13.63
C ASN A 4 18.29 40.59 14.46
N THR A 5 17.21 41.04 15.11
CA THR A 5 16.42 40.16 16.01
C THR A 5 15.11 39.67 15.40
N VAL A 6 14.67 40.22 14.26
CA VAL A 6 13.34 39.90 13.68
C VAL A 6 13.38 38.76 12.64
N ILE A 7 14.56 38.40 12.12
CA ILE A 7 14.67 37.44 11.01
C ILE A 7 14.78 35.98 11.48
N LEU A 8 15.04 35.72 12.77
CA LEU A 8 15.20 34.34 13.28
C LEU A 8 13.90 33.66 13.74
N LEU A 9 12.76 34.37 13.86
CA LEU A 9 11.52 33.75 14.36
C LEU A 9 10.62 33.14 13.27
N THR A 10 10.93 33.30 11.98
CA THR A 10 10.07 32.81 10.88
C THR A 10 10.46 31.43 10.35
N TYR A 11 11.57 30.85 10.82
CA TYR A 11 12.07 29.56 10.32
C TYR A 11 11.67 28.34 11.16
N SER A 12 10.86 28.51 12.21
CA SER A 12 10.42 27.40 13.05
C SER A 12 8.93 27.15 12.86
N LEU A 13 8.61 25.93 12.42
CA LEU A 13 7.27 25.34 12.29
C LEU A 13 6.53 25.61 10.97
N ALA A 14 7.25 25.52 9.86
CA ALA A 14 6.68 24.77 8.73
C ALA A 14 6.69 23.27 9.08
N MET A 15 5.68 22.54 8.62
CA MET A 15 5.47 21.10 8.79
C MET A 15 4.64 20.67 10.01
N ILE A 16 3.44 21.24 10.19
CA ILE A 16 2.31 20.44 10.67
C ILE A 16 1.82 19.63 9.47
N GLY A 17 2.58 18.59 9.13
CA GLY A 17 2.08 17.53 8.26
C GLY A 17 1.01 16.78 9.04
N CYS A 18 -0.20 16.70 8.48
CA CYS A 18 -1.24 15.79 8.95
C CYS A 18 -0.67 14.37 9.02
N ALA A 19 -0.22 13.94 10.21
CA ALA A 19 -0.08 12.53 10.51
C ALA A 19 -1.48 11.99 10.78
N SER A 20 -2.29 11.89 9.73
CA SER A 20 -3.45 11.01 9.77
C SER A 20 -2.91 9.59 9.88
N SER A 21 -2.82 9.11 11.12
CA SER A 21 -2.69 7.69 11.45
C SER A 21 -3.93 6.99 10.91
N LEU A 22 -3.90 6.69 9.61
CA LEU A 22 -4.78 5.71 9.00
C LEU A 22 -4.32 4.38 9.57
N LYS A 23 -4.91 4.00 10.69
CA LYS A 23 -4.88 2.64 11.24
C LYS A 23 -5.08 1.70 10.05
N GLY A 24 -3.97 1.09 9.60
CA GLY A 24 -3.87 0.53 8.26
C GLY A 24 -4.93 -0.55 8.08
N LYS A 25 -6.00 -0.22 7.34
CA LYS A 25 -6.91 -1.27 6.85
C LYS A 25 -6.04 -2.26 6.08
N SER A 26 -6.12 -3.53 6.45
CA SER A 26 -5.50 -4.60 5.68
C SER A 26 -5.91 -4.41 4.23
N MET A 27 -4.94 -4.34 3.33
CA MET A 27 -5.15 -4.34 1.88
C MET A 27 -5.95 -5.57 1.45
N TYR A 28 -5.95 -6.61 2.28
CA TYR A 28 -6.61 -7.88 2.07
C TYR A 28 -7.78 -8.04 3.06
N PRO A 29 -8.89 -7.30 2.90
CA PRO A 29 -10.08 -7.48 3.70
C PRO A 29 -10.90 -8.62 3.08
N ASP A 30 -10.81 -9.80 3.68
CA ASP A 30 -11.60 -10.99 3.39
C ASP A 30 -11.36 -11.69 2.04
N SER A 31 -11.64 -12.99 2.06
CA SER A 31 -11.05 -14.11 1.31
C SER A 31 -11.27 -14.16 -0.20
N SER A 32 -11.76 -13.10 -0.83
CA SER A 32 -11.98 -13.08 -2.28
C SER A 32 -11.43 -11.81 -2.91
N ILE A 33 -10.16 -11.88 -3.33
CA ILE A 33 -9.51 -10.88 -4.15
C ILE A 33 -9.31 -11.46 -5.54
N THR A 34 -9.58 -10.64 -6.55
CA THR A 34 -9.39 -11.03 -7.95
C THR A 34 -8.35 -10.15 -8.63
N TYR A 35 -7.66 -10.70 -9.61
CA TYR A 35 -6.77 -9.96 -10.48
C TYR A 35 -7.33 -9.94 -11.90
N ARG A 36 -7.44 -8.75 -12.48
CA ARG A 36 -7.93 -8.55 -13.84
C ARG A 36 -7.22 -7.38 -14.50
N ASN A 37 -6.57 -7.63 -15.63
CA ASN A 37 -5.94 -6.61 -16.48
C ASN A 37 -4.99 -5.65 -15.72
N GLY A 38 -4.15 -6.16 -14.81
CA GLY A 38 -3.25 -5.30 -14.01
C GLY A 38 -3.86 -4.77 -12.72
N TYR A 39 -5.17 -4.90 -12.51
CA TYR A 39 -5.87 -4.40 -11.33
C TYR A 39 -6.17 -5.50 -10.33
N ILE A 40 -6.14 -5.13 -9.05
CA ILE A 40 -6.52 -5.97 -7.93
C ILE A 40 -7.86 -5.46 -7.43
N LEU A 41 -8.87 -6.33 -7.42
CA LEU A 41 -10.24 -6.00 -7.08
C LEU A 41 -10.67 -6.74 -5.82
N ASN A 42 -11.44 -6.06 -4.97
CA ASN A 42 -12.09 -6.71 -3.84
C ASN A 42 -13.34 -7.48 -4.28
N LYS A 43 -14.04 -8.11 -3.32
CA LYS A 43 -15.29 -8.85 -3.55
C LYS A 43 -16.39 -8.04 -4.25
N LYS A 44 -16.41 -6.72 -4.07
CA LYS A 44 -17.40 -5.82 -4.69
C LYS A 44 -17.02 -5.41 -6.12
N GLY A 45 -15.86 -5.84 -6.63
CA GLY A 45 -15.32 -5.40 -7.91
C GLY A 45 -14.70 -4.00 -7.86
N GLU A 46 -14.44 -3.45 -6.67
CA GLU A 46 -13.75 -2.17 -6.54
C GLU A 46 -12.25 -2.41 -6.70
N ILE A 47 -11.58 -1.61 -7.53
CA ILE A 47 -10.13 -1.59 -7.59
C ILE A 47 -9.61 -1.17 -6.23
N ILE A 48 -8.74 -1.99 -5.64
CA ILE A 48 -8.05 -1.73 -4.36
C ILE A 48 -6.54 -1.57 -4.53
N GLY A 49 -6.02 -1.94 -5.70
CA GLY A 49 -4.62 -1.78 -6.06
C GLY A 49 -4.33 -2.20 -7.48
N ASN A 50 -3.04 -2.27 -7.79
CA ASN A 50 -2.56 -2.73 -9.08
C ASN A 50 -1.35 -3.63 -8.91
N TYR A 51 -1.15 -4.51 -9.87
CA TYR A 51 0.07 -5.28 -10.02
C TYR A 51 0.78 -4.84 -11.30
N ALA A 52 2.09 -4.63 -11.20
CA ALA A 52 2.93 -4.33 -12.35
C ALA A 52 4.36 -4.80 -12.06
N ASN A 53 4.99 -5.45 -13.04
CA ASN A 53 6.41 -5.85 -12.99
C ASN A 53 6.78 -6.62 -11.70
N GLY A 54 5.98 -7.61 -11.30
CA GLY A 54 6.25 -8.40 -10.08
C GLY A 54 5.80 -7.73 -8.77
N HIS A 55 5.41 -6.45 -8.78
CA HIS A 55 5.09 -5.68 -7.58
C HIS A 55 3.58 -5.52 -7.41
N ILE A 56 3.13 -5.61 -6.16
CA ILE A 56 1.76 -5.34 -5.74
C ILE A 56 1.72 -3.97 -5.08
N PHE A 57 0.89 -3.09 -5.60
CA PHE A 57 0.71 -1.72 -5.13
C PHE A 57 -0.68 -1.51 -4.54
N ASP A 58 -0.78 -0.64 -3.53
CA ASP A 58 -2.07 -0.06 -3.13
C ASP A 58 -2.49 1.10 -4.05
N LYS A 59 -3.69 1.65 -3.83
CA LYS A 59 -4.18 2.83 -4.56
C LYS A 59 -3.23 4.03 -4.52
N GLY A 60 -2.43 4.16 -3.45
CA GLY A 60 -1.45 5.22 -3.27
C GLY A 60 -0.11 4.93 -3.95
N ARG A 61 -0.02 3.85 -4.74
CA ARG A 61 1.22 3.37 -5.38
C ARG A 61 2.32 2.97 -4.39
N ASN A 62 1.96 2.63 -3.15
CA ASN A 62 2.91 2.06 -2.21
C ASN A 62 3.01 0.55 -2.44
N ILE A 63 4.23 0.02 -2.46
CA ILE A 63 4.44 -1.43 -2.52
C ILE A 63 3.84 -2.06 -1.26
N LYS A 64 3.03 -3.10 -1.44
CA LYS A 64 2.44 -3.92 -0.36
C LYS A 64 3.01 -5.33 -0.31
N GLY A 65 3.57 -5.79 -1.42
CA GLY A 65 4.15 -7.11 -1.55
C GLY A 65 4.56 -7.39 -2.99
N PHE A 66 4.79 -8.67 -3.28
CA PHE A 66 5.26 -9.13 -4.58
C PHE A 66 4.43 -10.31 -5.05
N TYR A 67 4.40 -10.52 -6.36
CA TYR A 67 3.83 -11.71 -6.98
C TYR A 67 4.86 -12.34 -7.92
N SER A 68 5.06 -13.65 -7.78
CA SER A 68 5.92 -14.43 -8.66
C SER A 68 5.52 -15.89 -8.67
N ASN A 69 5.44 -16.51 -9.86
CA ASN A 69 5.16 -17.93 -10.06
C ASN A 69 3.92 -18.45 -9.30
N GLY A 70 2.82 -17.69 -9.29
CA GLY A 70 1.59 -18.10 -8.58
C GLY A 70 1.61 -17.81 -7.08
N PHE A 71 2.70 -17.31 -6.51
CA PHE A 71 2.81 -16.99 -5.09
C PHE A 71 2.73 -15.50 -4.83
N ILE A 72 2.16 -15.15 -3.69
CA ILE A 72 2.08 -13.78 -3.17
C ILE A 72 2.94 -13.68 -1.94
N TYR A 73 3.82 -12.69 -1.97
CA TYR A 73 4.81 -12.43 -0.95
C TYR A 73 4.51 -11.12 -0.22
N ASP A 74 4.77 -11.08 1.07
CA ASP A 74 4.84 -9.82 1.80
C ASP A 74 6.13 -9.05 1.47
N LYS A 75 6.33 -7.88 2.09
CA LYS A 75 7.53 -7.05 1.91
C LYS A 75 8.83 -7.75 2.34
N ASN A 76 8.73 -8.74 3.22
CA ASN A 76 9.85 -9.51 3.74
C ASN A 76 10.10 -10.79 2.93
N HIS A 77 9.41 -10.96 1.79
CA HIS A 77 9.48 -12.14 0.93
C HIS A 77 8.97 -13.44 1.57
N ASN A 78 8.10 -13.35 2.57
CA ASN A 78 7.37 -14.51 3.07
C ASN A 78 6.15 -14.78 2.21
N ILE A 79 5.87 -16.06 1.90
CA ILE A 79 4.66 -16.44 1.17
C ILE A 79 3.45 -16.26 2.07
N ILE A 80 2.59 -15.30 1.73
CA ILE A 80 1.35 -14.98 2.45
C ILE A 80 0.09 -15.43 1.70
N GLY A 81 0.22 -15.90 0.46
CA GLY A 81 -0.91 -16.36 -0.32
C GLY A 81 -0.50 -16.92 -1.68
N ASN A 82 -1.50 -17.40 -2.41
CA ASN A 82 -1.36 -17.95 -3.75
C ASN A 82 -2.38 -17.30 -4.68
N TYR A 83 -2.01 -17.18 -5.95
CA TYR A 83 -2.89 -16.76 -7.03
C TYR A 83 -3.11 -17.93 -7.98
N ASN A 84 -4.37 -18.22 -8.26
CA ASN A 84 -4.76 -19.27 -9.19
C ASN A 84 -6.02 -18.86 -9.97
N ASN A 85 -5.98 -19.00 -11.29
CA ASN A 85 -7.13 -18.75 -12.19
C ASN A 85 -7.89 -17.43 -11.94
N GLY A 86 -7.18 -16.33 -11.68
CA GLY A 86 -7.80 -15.01 -11.45
C GLY A 86 -8.14 -14.72 -9.99
N PHE A 87 -8.01 -15.69 -9.10
CA PHE A 87 -8.34 -15.57 -7.67
C PHE A 87 -7.10 -15.61 -6.80
N VAL A 88 -7.15 -14.88 -5.70
CA VAL A 88 -6.12 -14.86 -4.67
C VAL A 88 -6.65 -15.49 -3.39
N THR A 89 -5.88 -16.43 -2.84
CA THR A 89 -6.13 -17.07 -1.54
C THR A 89 -4.99 -16.71 -0.59
N PHE A 90 -5.28 -15.99 0.48
CA PHE A 90 -4.29 -15.74 1.54
C PHE A 90 -4.22 -16.93 2.49
N LYS A 91 -3.01 -17.22 2.98
CA LYS A 91 -2.83 -18.13 4.10
C LYS A 91 -3.44 -17.48 5.33
N GLU A 92 -4.22 -18.24 6.09
CA GLU A 92 -4.67 -17.82 7.41
C GLU A 92 -3.42 -17.59 8.28
N LYS A 93 -3.44 -16.51 9.07
CA LYS A 93 -2.38 -16.19 10.03
C LYS A 93 -2.63 -16.91 11.34
#